data_AF-A0A8R2R1L6-F1
#
_entry.id   AF-A0A8R2R1L6-F1
#
_cell.length_a   1.000
_cell.length_b   1.000
_cell.length_c   1.000
_cell.angle_alpha   90.00
_cell.angle_beta   90.00
_cell.angle_gamma   90.00
#
_symmetry.space_group_name_H-M   'P 1'
#
loop_
_entity.id
_entity.type
_entity.pdbx_description
1 polymer ?
#
loop_
_entity_poly.entity_id
_entity_poly.type
_entity_poly.pdbx_seq_one_letter_code
_entity_poly.pdbx_strand_id
1 'polypeptide(L)'
;MLTLIISTLISALIVEVFRFLNKKRKPAIFGIYQQKNKLFWPKFIFMYTILRVRQFLKYLKREHAVEVGKSGDGNIRVHEEDKKLEQKYCLGSNPLAIDAVYFNGMSREGDAVICGVARRPQNICDAFLYLKLNSEELLLSPNLPDTCLKQTESEGGEYKVNGIEVHNFIPMRTWKLTYNGSMKLHQTHYEQMGVITGIVKVDGKQYELNMPAVRDHSFGPFRDWRTFHRYVYHFIFLDNGDCMAIGSVSQPAILSHLTIGYYCRKSDQAVFPVEWCDFQLYQHGEMQTLPKDYGFMFKAGGDIYTVKVQVDDEDVFYIGKERTSKFYERWSTVDINGVKGRACVEWQYNNVLNVTNKL
;
A
#
# COMPACT_ATOMS: atom_id res chain seq x y z
N MET A 1 -54.02 10.64 43.63
CA MET A 1 -53.43 9.86 42.51
C MET A 1 -52.57 10.73 41.60
N LEU A 2 -53.11 11.80 41.00
CA LEU A 2 -52.38 12.68 40.07
C LEU A 2 -51.11 13.31 40.66
N THR A 3 -51.16 13.82 41.89
CA THR A 3 -49.99 14.38 42.60
C THR A 3 -48.88 13.36 42.84
N LEU A 4 -49.25 12.10 43.11
CA LEU A 4 -48.29 11.01 43.32
C LEU A 4 -47.59 10.64 42.01
N ILE A 5 -48.34 10.62 40.90
CA ILE A 5 -47.83 10.35 39.54
C ILE A 5 -46.89 11.47 39.08
N ILE A 6 -47.25 12.74 39.32
CA ILE A 6 -46.41 13.88 38.96
C ILE A 6 -45.11 13.87 39.77
N SER A 7 -45.19 13.59 41.07
CA SER A 7 -43.99 13.51 41.93
C SER A 7 -43.05 12.40 41.50
N THR A 8 -43.56 11.20 41.17
CA THR A 8 -42.73 10.09 40.70
C THR A 8 -42.10 10.37 39.34
N LEU A 9 -42.83 11.02 38.42
CA LEU A 9 -42.29 11.44 37.12
C LEU A 9 -41.18 12.48 37.25
N ILE A 10 -41.34 13.47 38.13
CA ILE A 10 -40.31 14.49 38.38
C ILE A 10 -39.06 13.84 38.98
N SER A 11 -39.21 12.97 39.97
CA SER A 11 -38.08 12.24 40.56
C SER A 11 -37.37 11.36 39.54
N ALA A 12 -38.11 10.64 38.68
CA ALA A 12 -37.53 9.85 37.60
C ALA A 12 -36.79 10.72 36.58
N LEU A 13 -37.35 11.87 36.20
CA LEU A 13 -36.72 12.82 35.29
C LEU A 13 -35.42 13.39 35.86
N ILE A 14 -35.38 13.76 37.14
CA ILE A 14 -34.17 14.24 37.82
C ILE A 14 -33.08 13.16 37.80
N VAL A 15 -33.42 11.91 38.07
CA VAL A 15 -32.48 10.78 38.02
C VAL A 15 -31.93 10.58 36.61
N GLU A 16 -32.76 10.66 35.57
CA GLU A 16 -32.32 10.53 34.18
C GLU A 16 -31.46 11.72 33.71
N VAL A 17 -31.79 12.95 34.11
CA VAL A 17 -30.94 14.13 33.86
C VAL A 17 -29.60 13.98 34.55
N PHE A 18 -29.58 13.55 35.82
CA PHE A 18 -28.33 13.31 36.55
C PHE A 18 -27.48 12.21 35.90
N ARG A 19 -28.10 11.09 35.51
CA ARG A 19 -27.44 10.01 34.74
C ARG A 19 -26.87 10.52 33.42
N PHE A 20 -27.60 11.37 32.71
CA PHE A 20 -27.15 11.97 31.46
C PHE A 20 -25.96 12.92 31.66
N LEU A 21 -26.02 13.80 32.67
CA LEU A 21 -24.94 14.73 32.99
C LEU A 21 -23.66 14.00 33.40
N ASN A 22 -23.78 12.91 34.17
CA ASN A 22 -22.64 12.16 34.70
C ASN A 22 -22.15 11.02 33.80
N LYS A 23 -22.76 10.80 32.63
CA LYS A 23 -22.30 9.79 31.67
C LYS A 23 -20.88 10.10 31.19
N LYS A 24 -19.91 9.29 31.63
CA LYS A 24 -18.49 9.42 31.26
C LYS A 24 -18.33 9.31 29.74
N ARG A 25 -17.50 10.19 29.17
CA ARG A 25 -17.09 10.06 27.76
C ARG A 25 -16.18 8.86 27.64
N LYS A 26 -16.48 7.97 26.70
CA LYS A 26 -15.53 6.94 26.31
C LYS A 26 -14.37 7.62 25.56
N PRO A 27 -13.10 7.26 25.85
CA PRO A 27 -11.96 7.78 25.10
C PRO A 27 -12.05 7.35 23.64
N ALA A 28 -11.40 8.09 22.74
CA ALA A 28 -11.29 7.68 21.35
C ALA A 28 -10.54 6.34 21.25
N ILE A 29 -11.00 5.44 20.38
CA ILE A 29 -10.28 4.20 20.11
C ILE A 29 -8.96 4.60 19.44
N PHE A 30 -7.84 4.14 20.01
CA PHE A 30 -6.47 4.54 19.63
C PHE A 30 -6.22 6.06 19.63
N GLY A 31 -7.00 6.86 20.38
CA GLY A 31 -6.87 8.32 20.38
C GLY A 31 -7.42 9.03 19.13
N ILE A 32 -7.88 8.26 18.12
CA ILE A 32 -8.28 8.78 16.81
C ILE A 32 -9.80 8.66 16.62
N TYR A 33 -10.36 7.47 16.85
CA TYR A 33 -11.75 7.19 16.51
C TYR A 33 -12.70 7.54 17.66
N GLN A 34 -13.34 8.70 17.55
CA GLN A 34 -14.27 9.22 18.55
C GLN A 34 -15.47 8.28 18.72
N GLN A 35 -15.75 7.88 19.96
CA GLN A 35 -16.89 7.02 20.28
C GLN A 35 -18.17 7.84 20.49
N LYS A 36 -19.33 7.22 20.27
CA LYS A 36 -20.64 7.83 20.53
C LYS A 36 -20.72 8.30 21.99
N ASN A 37 -20.77 9.61 22.18
CA ASN A 37 -20.91 10.24 23.49
C ASN A 37 -22.38 10.63 23.77
N LYS A 38 -22.65 11.18 24.96
CA LYS A 38 -24.01 11.60 25.36
C LYS A 38 -24.67 12.65 24.44
N LEU A 39 -23.87 13.45 23.73
CA LEU A 39 -24.35 14.45 22.77
C LEU A 39 -24.48 13.89 21.34
N PHE A 40 -24.15 12.61 21.11
CA PHE A 40 -24.20 12.01 19.78
C PHE A 40 -25.60 12.12 19.17
N TRP A 41 -26.63 11.62 19.86
CA TRP A 41 -28.00 11.58 19.32
C TRP A 41 -28.59 12.98 19.08
N PRO A 42 -28.46 13.96 20.01
CA PRO A 42 -28.89 15.33 19.74
C PRO A 42 -28.20 15.95 18.52
N LYS A 43 -26.86 15.82 18.42
CA LYS A 43 -26.10 16.32 17.26
C LYS A 43 -26.50 15.61 15.97
N PHE A 44 -26.69 14.29 16.04
CA PHE A 44 -27.09 13.48 14.90
C PHE A 44 -28.46 13.89 14.39
N ILE A 45 -29.47 13.99 15.26
CA ILE A 45 -30.83 14.39 14.87
C ILE A 45 -30.81 15.79 14.26
N PHE A 46 -30.13 16.75 14.89
CA PHE A 46 -29.99 18.11 14.38
C PHE A 46 -29.37 18.13 12.97
N MET A 47 -28.21 17.47 12.79
CA MET A 47 -27.54 17.41 11.50
C MET A 47 -28.35 16.64 10.45
N TYR A 48 -28.97 15.53 10.84
CA TYR A 48 -29.82 14.73 9.96
C TYR A 48 -31.01 15.53 9.47
N THR A 49 -31.70 16.25 10.35
CA THR A 49 -32.81 17.13 9.98
C THR A 49 -32.34 18.23 9.03
N ILE A 50 -31.23 18.91 9.32
CA ILE A 50 -30.67 19.93 8.41
C ILE A 50 -30.38 19.33 7.03
N LEU A 51 -29.70 18.19 6.97
CA LEU A 51 -29.34 17.54 5.71
C LEU A 51 -30.59 17.08 4.95
N ARG A 52 -31.60 16.52 5.63
CA ARG A 52 -32.86 16.09 5.01
C ARG A 52 -33.67 17.26 4.47
N VAL A 53 -33.78 18.34 5.23
CA VAL A 53 -34.43 19.58 4.76
C VAL A 53 -33.68 20.12 3.54
N ARG A 54 -32.34 20.19 3.57
CA ARG A 54 -31.54 20.63 2.41
C ARG A 54 -31.72 19.73 1.19
N GLN A 55 -31.74 18.41 1.38
CA GLN A 55 -32.00 17.44 0.30
C GLN A 55 -33.38 17.65 -0.31
N PHE A 56 -34.42 17.80 0.53
CA PHE A 56 -35.79 18.03 0.08
C PHE A 56 -35.94 19.35 -0.67
N LEU A 57 -35.39 20.44 -0.15
CA LEU A 57 -35.40 21.74 -0.84
C LEU A 57 -34.65 21.68 -2.19
N LYS A 58 -33.54 20.95 -2.26
CA LYS A 58 -32.80 20.75 -3.53
C LYS A 58 -33.59 19.91 -4.52
N TYR A 59 -34.29 18.87 -4.05
CA TYR A 59 -35.19 18.06 -4.87
C TYR A 59 -36.31 18.91 -5.48
N LEU A 60 -37.03 19.69 -4.68
CA LEU A 60 -38.09 20.58 -5.16
C LEU A 60 -37.57 21.59 -6.19
N LYS A 61 -36.39 22.18 -5.96
CA LYS A 61 -35.75 23.09 -6.93
C LYS A 61 -35.40 22.41 -8.25
N ARG A 62 -34.94 21.15 -8.21
CA ARG A 62 -34.59 20.37 -9.40
C ARG A 62 -35.83 19.97 -10.19
N GLU A 63 -36.88 19.46 -9.54
CA GLU A 63 -38.16 19.13 -10.19
C GLU A 63 -38.77 20.35 -10.86
N HIS A 64 -38.85 21.49 -10.15
CA HIS A 64 -39.35 22.73 -10.73
C HIS A 64 -38.52 23.13 -11.96
N ALA A 65 -37.19 23.06 -11.89
CA ALA A 65 -36.33 23.37 -13.03
C ALA A 65 -36.57 22.43 -14.24
N VAL A 66 -36.89 21.16 -14.04
CA VAL A 66 -37.19 20.18 -15.10
C VAL A 66 -38.52 20.47 -15.80
N GLU A 67 -39.53 20.98 -15.09
CA GLU A 67 -40.85 21.31 -15.66
C GLU A 67 -40.83 22.52 -16.62
N VAL A 68 -39.91 23.50 -16.45
CA VAL A 68 -39.98 24.81 -17.15
C VAL A 68 -39.27 24.91 -18.53
N GLY A 69 -38.94 23.82 -19.24
CA GLY A 69 -38.09 23.91 -20.45
C GLY A 69 -37.69 22.58 -21.14
N LYS A 70 -37.75 22.57 -22.48
CA LYS A 70 -37.41 21.41 -23.31
C LYS A 70 -36.05 21.60 -23.99
N SER A 71 -35.25 20.55 -24.09
CA SER A 71 -34.10 20.43 -25.02
C SER A 71 -34.42 19.38 -26.09
N GLY A 72 -33.94 19.57 -27.31
CA GLY A 72 -34.21 18.73 -28.48
C GLY A 72 -33.34 17.47 -28.62
N ASP A 73 -32.48 17.14 -27.65
CA ASP A 73 -31.47 16.05 -27.73
C ASP A 73 -31.68 14.89 -26.74
N GLY A 74 -32.77 14.90 -25.96
CA GLY A 74 -33.20 13.74 -25.17
C GLY A 74 -32.47 13.47 -23.85
N ASN A 75 -31.57 14.36 -23.40
CA ASN A 75 -30.93 14.23 -22.08
C ASN A 75 -31.57 15.14 -21.02
N ILE A 76 -31.67 14.64 -19.78
CA ILE A 76 -32.07 15.42 -18.58
C ILE A 76 -31.13 16.65 -18.48
N ARG A 77 -31.62 17.85 -18.18
CA ARG A 77 -30.80 19.09 -18.24
C ARG A 77 -29.54 19.03 -17.38
N VAL A 78 -28.41 19.55 -17.88
CA VAL A 78 -27.25 19.89 -17.04
C VAL A 78 -27.60 21.17 -16.27
N HIS A 79 -27.70 21.11 -14.94
CA HIS A 79 -28.06 22.28 -14.15
C HIS A 79 -26.87 23.25 -14.00
N GLU A 80 -27.13 24.56 -13.91
CA GLU A 80 -26.09 25.56 -13.63
C GLU A 80 -25.33 25.29 -12.32
N GLU A 81 -25.99 24.66 -11.34
CA GLU A 81 -25.31 24.18 -10.14
C GLU A 81 -24.29 23.09 -10.43
N ASP A 82 -24.61 22.16 -11.35
CA ASP A 82 -23.71 21.07 -11.71
C ASP A 82 -22.49 21.61 -12.47
N LYS A 83 -22.69 22.61 -13.36
CA LYS A 83 -21.58 23.34 -14.01
C LYS A 83 -20.67 24.04 -13.01
N LYS A 84 -21.24 24.68 -11.99
CA LYS A 84 -20.47 25.37 -10.93
C LYS A 84 -19.65 24.40 -10.08
N LEU A 85 -20.17 23.21 -9.80
CA LEU A 85 -19.44 22.18 -9.05
C LEU A 85 -18.23 21.63 -9.81
N GLU A 86 -18.35 21.55 -11.13
CA GLU A 86 -17.32 21.01 -12.02
C GLU A 86 -16.35 22.09 -12.54
N GLN A 87 -16.59 23.36 -12.17
CA GLN A 87 -15.68 24.44 -12.49
C GLN A 87 -14.39 24.27 -11.70
N LYS A 88 -13.27 24.26 -12.43
CA LYS A 88 -11.92 24.26 -11.86
C LYS A 88 -11.77 25.35 -10.81
N TYR A 89 -11.33 24.94 -9.63
CA TYR A 89 -10.98 25.82 -8.52
C TYR A 89 -9.74 26.66 -8.86
N CYS A 90 -9.74 27.93 -8.44
CA CYS A 90 -8.59 28.81 -8.57
C CYS A 90 -7.66 28.59 -7.38
N LEU A 91 -6.49 27.98 -7.61
CA LEU A 91 -5.59 27.53 -6.54
C LEU A 91 -4.98 28.69 -5.73
N GLY A 92 -4.90 29.90 -6.28
CA GLY A 92 -4.30 31.04 -5.60
C GLY A 92 -2.83 30.80 -5.23
N SER A 93 -2.36 31.45 -4.16
CA SER A 93 -0.96 31.38 -3.70
C SER A 93 -0.73 30.44 -2.51
N ASN A 94 -1.77 29.84 -1.94
CA ASN A 94 -1.61 28.96 -0.79
C ASN A 94 -0.94 27.64 -1.23
N PRO A 95 0.24 27.27 -0.69
CA PRO A 95 0.96 26.08 -1.12
C PRO A 95 0.20 24.77 -0.86
N LEU A 96 -0.80 24.78 0.03
CA LEU A 96 -1.64 23.62 0.32
C LEU A 96 -2.92 23.57 -0.54
N ALA A 97 -3.13 24.54 -1.43
CA ALA A 97 -4.28 24.53 -2.33
C ALA A 97 -4.25 23.30 -3.24
N ILE A 98 -5.44 22.77 -3.52
CA ILE A 98 -5.62 21.58 -4.33
C ILE A 98 -6.91 21.69 -5.11
N ASP A 99 -6.89 21.18 -6.34
CA ASP A 99 -8.10 20.83 -7.06
C ASP A 99 -7.90 19.46 -7.71
N ALA A 100 -8.70 18.49 -7.30
CA ALA A 100 -8.41 17.09 -7.54
C ALA A 100 -9.63 16.34 -8.06
N VAL A 101 -9.37 15.50 -9.05
CA VAL A 101 -10.33 14.53 -9.57
C VAL A 101 -9.76 13.13 -9.44
N TYR A 102 -10.62 12.19 -9.08
CA TYR A 102 -10.25 10.80 -8.86
C TYR A 102 -11.32 9.89 -9.46
N PHE A 103 -10.86 8.87 -10.18
CA PHE A 103 -11.69 7.88 -10.84
C PHE A 103 -11.18 6.49 -10.46
N ASN A 104 -12.10 5.62 -10.10
CA ASN A 104 -11.86 4.19 -10.03
C ASN A 104 -13.05 3.45 -10.67
N GLY A 105 -12.77 2.35 -11.36
CA GLY A 105 -13.79 1.55 -12.02
C GLY A 105 -13.28 0.16 -12.33
N MET A 106 -14.20 -0.80 -12.39
CA MET A 106 -13.92 -2.18 -12.75
C MET A 106 -15.05 -2.73 -13.63
N SER A 107 -14.71 -3.45 -14.70
CA SER A 107 -15.66 -4.17 -15.54
C SER A 107 -16.08 -5.50 -14.89
N ARG A 108 -17.13 -6.14 -15.42
CA ARG A 108 -17.56 -7.46 -14.94
C ARG A 108 -16.50 -8.53 -15.24
N GLU A 109 -15.73 -8.31 -16.29
CA GLU A 109 -14.68 -9.17 -16.82
C GLU A 109 -13.35 -9.00 -16.05
N GLY A 110 -13.26 -8.01 -15.15
CA GLY A 110 -12.09 -7.79 -14.29
C GLY A 110 -11.08 -6.76 -14.82
N ASP A 111 -11.41 -6.05 -15.90
CA ASP A 111 -10.67 -4.86 -16.31
C ASP A 111 -10.84 -3.79 -15.25
N ALA A 112 -9.78 -3.05 -14.93
CA ALA A 112 -9.82 -2.03 -13.90
C ALA A 112 -9.05 -0.78 -14.32
N VAL A 113 -9.57 0.36 -13.91
CA VAL A 113 -8.90 1.65 -14.07
C VAL A 113 -8.93 2.39 -12.74
N ILE A 114 -7.79 2.95 -12.35
CA ILE A 114 -7.69 3.90 -11.24
C ILE A 114 -6.84 5.07 -11.70
N CYS A 115 -7.40 6.27 -11.70
CA CYS A 115 -6.70 7.47 -12.12
C CYS A 115 -6.98 8.61 -11.15
N GLY A 116 -5.93 9.28 -10.70
CA GLY A 116 -6.03 10.51 -9.93
C GLY A 116 -5.24 11.61 -10.61
N VAL A 117 -5.78 12.83 -10.61
CA VAL A 117 -5.08 14.04 -11.07
C VAL A 117 -5.45 15.17 -10.11
N ALA A 118 -4.46 15.68 -9.37
CA ALA A 118 -4.62 16.79 -8.45
C ALA A 118 -3.71 17.96 -8.82
N ARG A 119 -4.32 19.06 -9.27
CA ARG A 119 -3.63 20.29 -9.61
C ARG A 119 -3.15 20.99 -8.33
N ARG A 120 -1.90 21.43 -8.35
CA ARG A 120 -1.23 22.18 -7.28
C ARG A 120 -0.68 23.50 -7.83
N PRO A 121 -0.41 24.48 -6.96
CA PRO A 121 0.28 25.71 -7.36
C PRO A 121 1.61 25.44 -8.08
N GLN A 122 2.08 26.43 -8.86
CA GLN A 122 3.35 26.38 -9.60
C GLN A 122 3.45 25.26 -10.66
N ASN A 123 2.34 24.95 -11.34
CA ASN A 123 2.30 23.93 -12.42
C ASN A 123 2.80 22.55 -11.93
N ILE A 124 2.47 22.22 -10.69
CA ILE A 124 2.70 20.89 -10.12
C ILE A 124 1.38 20.14 -10.14
N CYS A 125 1.44 18.84 -10.37
CA CYS A 125 0.29 17.96 -10.37
C CYS A 125 0.64 16.65 -9.66
N ASP A 126 -0.18 16.22 -8.69
CA ASP A 126 -0.12 14.85 -8.20
C ASP A 126 -0.96 13.97 -9.13
N ALA A 127 -0.33 13.12 -9.96
CA ALA A 127 -1.06 12.31 -10.92
C ALA A 127 -0.55 10.86 -11.03
N PHE A 128 -1.48 9.95 -11.29
CA PHE A 128 -1.19 8.53 -11.51
C PHE A 128 -2.27 7.85 -12.34
N LEU A 129 -1.90 6.74 -12.98
CA LEU A 129 -2.82 5.85 -13.69
C LEU A 129 -2.43 4.39 -13.43
N TYR A 130 -3.39 3.61 -12.97
CA TYR A 130 -3.37 2.15 -12.93
C TYR A 130 -4.38 1.64 -13.95
N LEU A 131 -3.97 0.68 -14.76
CA LEU A 131 -4.82 0.10 -15.80
C LEU A 131 -4.61 -1.42 -15.85
N LYS A 132 -5.70 -2.18 -15.81
CA LYS A 132 -5.72 -3.62 -15.99
C LYS A 132 -6.72 -3.93 -17.10
N LEU A 133 -6.28 -4.61 -18.15
CA LEU A 133 -7.11 -4.94 -19.32
C LEU A 133 -6.96 -6.42 -19.67
N ASN A 134 -8.03 -7.07 -20.13
CA ASN A 134 -8.04 -8.37 -20.80
C ASN A 134 -7.32 -9.51 -20.05
N SER A 135 -7.37 -9.52 -18.71
CA SER A 135 -6.59 -10.45 -17.87
C SER A 135 -5.06 -10.34 -17.99
N GLU A 136 -4.54 -9.27 -18.60
CA GLU A 136 -3.12 -8.95 -18.61
C GLU A 136 -2.63 -8.47 -17.24
N GLU A 137 -1.30 -8.34 -17.11
CA GLU A 137 -0.67 -7.77 -15.93
C GLU A 137 -1.05 -6.30 -15.71
N LEU A 138 -0.92 -5.83 -14.47
CA LEU A 138 -1.24 -4.46 -14.10
C LEU A 138 -0.26 -3.47 -14.75
N LEU A 139 -0.80 -2.53 -15.52
CA LEU A 139 -0.09 -1.41 -16.13
C LEU A 139 -0.12 -0.19 -15.21
N LEU A 140 1.01 0.51 -15.12
CA LEU A 140 1.23 1.66 -14.25
C LEU A 140 1.75 2.84 -15.07
N SER A 141 1.35 4.06 -14.71
CA SER A 141 2.00 5.27 -15.23
C SER A 141 3.50 5.27 -14.87
N PRO A 142 4.40 5.71 -15.76
CA PRO A 142 5.86 5.55 -15.62
C PRO A 142 6.44 6.00 -14.29
N ASN A 143 5.99 7.16 -13.80
CA ASN A 143 6.58 7.87 -12.66
C ASN A 143 6.26 7.25 -11.30
N LEU A 144 5.28 6.33 -11.21
CA LEU A 144 4.95 5.68 -9.93
C LEU A 144 6.20 5.06 -9.27
N PRO A 145 6.34 5.04 -7.94
CA PRO A 145 5.37 5.51 -6.94
C PRO A 145 5.33 7.04 -6.79
N ASP A 146 6.22 7.79 -7.45
CA ASP A 146 6.19 9.25 -7.40
C ASP A 146 5.02 9.80 -8.23
N THR A 147 4.11 10.47 -7.55
CA THR A 147 2.95 11.11 -8.17
C THR A 147 3.19 12.58 -8.45
N CYS A 148 4.23 13.20 -7.89
CA CYS A 148 4.48 14.64 -8.00
C CYS A 148 5.14 14.95 -9.35
N LEU A 149 4.34 15.43 -10.29
CA LEU A 149 4.76 15.71 -11.66
C LEU A 149 4.70 17.20 -11.96
N LYS A 150 5.63 17.66 -12.80
CA LYS A 150 5.63 19.04 -13.28
C LYS A 150 4.89 19.11 -14.61
N GLN A 151 3.89 19.98 -14.70
CA GLN A 151 3.17 20.28 -15.92
C GLN A 151 4.04 21.17 -16.83
N THR A 152 3.96 20.92 -18.13
CA THR A 152 4.46 21.86 -19.14
C THR A 152 3.59 23.12 -19.20
N GLU A 153 4.05 24.16 -19.89
CA GLU A 153 3.27 25.41 -20.02
C GLU A 153 1.90 25.19 -20.69
N SER A 154 1.82 24.28 -21.65
CA SER A 154 0.56 23.94 -22.34
C SER A 154 -0.39 23.07 -21.51
N GLU A 155 0.12 22.43 -20.46
CA GLU A 155 -0.65 21.63 -19.50
C GLU A 155 -1.05 22.43 -18.25
N GLY A 156 -0.43 23.59 -18.04
CA GLY A 156 -0.60 24.40 -16.85
C GLY A 156 -2.07 24.70 -16.54
N GLY A 157 -2.51 24.35 -15.33
CA GLY A 157 -3.89 24.59 -14.89
C GLY A 157 -4.92 23.61 -15.45
N GLU A 158 -4.54 22.68 -16.31
CA GLU A 158 -5.41 21.59 -16.78
C GLU A 158 -5.28 20.35 -15.88
N TYR A 159 -6.25 19.44 -15.96
CA TYR A 159 -6.09 18.09 -15.40
C TYR A 159 -5.31 17.20 -16.38
N LYS A 160 -4.09 17.65 -16.69
CA LYS A 160 -3.26 17.06 -17.74
C LYS A 160 -1.79 17.05 -17.34
N VAL A 161 -1.12 15.92 -17.47
CA VAL A 161 0.33 15.79 -17.24
C VAL A 161 0.84 14.46 -17.80
N ASN A 162 2.01 14.45 -18.44
CA ASN A 162 2.71 13.24 -18.91
C ASN A 162 1.80 12.28 -19.70
N GLY A 163 0.98 12.83 -20.59
CA GLY A 163 0.06 12.06 -21.43
C GLY A 163 -1.25 11.64 -20.77
N ILE A 164 -1.39 11.77 -19.44
CA ILE A 164 -2.69 11.66 -18.75
C ILE A 164 -3.44 12.95 -19.01
N GLU A 165 -4.68 12.84 -19.49
CA GLU A 165 -5.59 13.97 -19.68
C GLU A 165 -6.99 13.58 -19.23
N VAL A 166 -7.57 14.40 -18.36
CA VAL A 166 -8.89 14.19 -17.80
C VAL A 166 -9.71 15.45 -18.04
N HIS A 167 -10.85 15.34 -18.71
CA HIS A 167 -11.71 16.50 -18.93
C HIS A 167 -13.16 16.20 -18.59
N ASN A 168 -13.80 17.18 -17.95
CA ASN A 168 -15.23 17.19 -17.77
C ASN A 168 -15.87 17.34 -19.14
N PHE A 169 -16.65 16.35 -19.57
CA PHE A 169 -17.37 16.38 -20.84
C PHE A 169 -18.81 16.83 -20.62
N ILE A 170 -19.49 16.23 -19.64
CA ILE A 170 -20.83 16.63 -19.18
C ILE A 170 -20.77 16.76 -17.66
N PRO A 171 -21.03 17.96 -17.10
CA PRO A 171 -20.98 18.20 -15.66
C PRO A 171 -21.78 17.19 -14.84
N MET A 172 -21.16 16.66 -13.78
CA MET A 172 -21.71 15.66 -12.86
C MET A 172 -22.19 14.35 -13.53
N ARG A 173 -21.76 14.06 -14.76
CA ARG A 173 -22.20 12.87 -15.52
C ARG A 173 -21.10 12.15 -16.26
N THR A 174 -20.39 12.87 -17.12
CA THR A 174 -19.46 12.25 -18.06
C THR A 174 -18.13 12.97 -18.00
N TRP A 175 -17.12 12.19 -17.67
CA TRP A 175 -15.74 12.59 -17.76
C TRP A 175 -15.07 11.72 -18.81
N LYS A 176 -14.12 12.29 -19.53
CA LYS A 176 -13.30 11.56 -20.47
C LYS A 176 -11.87 11.55 -19.95
N LEU A 177 -11.38 10.34 -19.76
CA LEU A 177 -10.00 10.03 -19.45
C LEU A 177 -9.33 9.58 -20.75
N THR A 178 -8.20 10.18 -21.07
CA THR A 178 -7.32 9.77 -22.16
C THR A 178 -5.91 9.62 -21.64
N TYR A 179 -5.22 8.62 -22.15
CA TYR A 179 -3.80 8.41 -21.88
C TYR A 179 -3.07 8.18 -23.20
N ASN A 180 -1.99 8.93 -23.42
CA ASN A 180 -1.07 8.70 -24.53
C ASN A 180 0.37 8.72 -24.03
N GLY A 181 0.93 7.53 -23.87
CA GLY A 181 2.29 7.34 -23.40
C GLY A 181 2.61 5.87 -23.19
N SER A 182 3.85 5.57 -22.84
CA SER A 182 4.27 4.23 -22.46
C SER A 182 3.86 3.96 -21.02
N MET A 183 3.28 2.78 -20.73
CA MET A 183 3.06 2.31 -19.36
C MET A 183 4.14 1.31 -18.98
N LYS A 184 4.37 1.14 -17.68
CA LYS A 184 5.20 0.05 -17.16
C LYS A 184 4.32 -1.06 -16.63
N LEU A 185 4.67 -2.32 -16.91
CA LEU A 185 4.03 -3.44 -16.22
C LEU A 185 4.54 -3.48 -14.78
N HIS A 186 3.68 -3.94 -13.89
CA HIS A 186 4.04 -4.28 -12.53
C HIS A 186 5.11 -5.37 -12.52
N GLN A 187 6.11 -5.23 -11.66
CA GLN A 187 7.10 -6.28 -11.48
C GLN A 187 6.49 -7.40 -10.64
N THR A 188 6.52 -8.63 -11.15
CA THR A 188 6.07 -9.82 -10.42
C THR A 188 7.27 -10.58 -9.87
N HIS A 189 7.14 -11.08 -8.64
CA HIS A 189 8.14 -11.93 -8.00
C HIS A 189 7.43 -13.02 -7.19
N TYR A 190 7.89 -14.25 -7.30
CA TYR A 190 7.44 -15.35 -6.45
C TYR A 190 8.56 -16.37 -6.26
N GLU A 191 8.40 -17.19 -5.22
CA GLU A 191 9.41 -18.14 -4.77
C GLU A 191 8.79 -19.48 -4.48
N GLN A 192 9.61 -20.52 -4.59
CA GLN A 192 9.18 -21.90 -4.36
C GLN A 192 10.28 -22.69 -3.68
N MET A 193 9.99 -23.21 -2.50
CA MET A 193 10.83 -24.20 -1.82
C MET A 193 10.72 -25.55 -2.51
N GLY A 194 11.84 -26.26 -2.62
CA GLY A 194 11.90 -27.56 -3.26
C GLY A 194 13.24 -28.25 -3.05
N VAL A 195 13.57 -29.14 -3.98
CA VAL A 195 14.83 -29.89 -4.02
C VAL A 195 15.45 -29.68 -5.38
N ILE A 196 16.75 -29.36 -5.40
CA ILE A 196 17.54 -29.36 -6.63
C ILE A 196 18.29 -30.68 -6.74
N THR A 197 18.16 -31.33 -7.90
CA THR A 197 18.86 -32.56 -8.22
C THR A 197 19.58 -32.42 -9.55
N GLY A 198 20.79 -32.96 -9.68
CA GLY A 198 21.52 -32.92 -10.95
C GLY A 198 22.98 -33.31 -10.81
N ILE A 199 23.76 -33.03 -11.86
CA ILE A 199 25.19 -33.29 -11.89
C ILE A 199 25.90 -31.99 -12.28
N VAL A 200 26.86 -31.57 -11.47
CA VAL A 200 27.77 -30.46 -11.78
C VAL A 200 29.14 -31.03 -12.12
N LYS A 201 29.78 -30.48 -13.16
CA LYS A 201 31.15 -30.84 -13.55
C LYS A 201 32.07 -29.67 -13.29
N VAL A 202 33.08 -29.86 -12.44
CA VAL A 202 34.13 -28.87 -12.16
C VAL A 202 35.45 -29.52 -12.51
N ASP A 203 36.20 -28.91 -13.44
CA ASP A 203 37.48 -29.41 -13.94
C ASP A 203 37.44 -30.89 -14.38
N GLY A 204 36.33 -31.28 -15.02
CA GLY A 204 36.10 -32.65 -15.49
C GLY A 204 35.63 -33.65 -14.41
N LYS A 205 35.72 -33.30 -13.12
CA LYS A 205 35.19 -34.11 -12.02
C LYS A 205 33.69 -33.86 -11.85
N GLN A 206 32.93 -34.95 -11.75
CA GLN A 206 31.47 -34.90 -11.57
C GLN A 206 31.10 -34.90 -10.08
N TYR A 207 30.08 -34.11 -9.76
CA TYR A 207 29.49 -34.00 -8.44
C TYR A 207 27.98 -34.13 -8.58
N GLU A 208 27.38 -35.11 -7.90
CA GLU A 208 25.93 -35.23 -7.82
C GLU A 208 25.39 -34.22 -6.80
N LEU A 209 24.33 -33.51 -7.21
CA LEU A 209 23.56 -32.62 -6.36
C LEU A 209 22.25 -33.30 -5.99
N ASN A 210 21.93 -33.27 -4.71
CA ASN A 210 20.61 -33.59 -4.18
C ASN A 210 20.45 -32.87 -2.85
N MET A 211 19.87 -31.67 -2.87
CA MET A 211 19.74 -30.84 -1.68
C MET A 211 18.49 -29.97 -1.72
N PRO A 212 17.95 -29.57 -0.56
CA PRO A 212 16.92 -28.54 -0.49
C PRO A 212 17.39 -27.26 -1.19
N ALA A 213 16.46 -26.59 -1.88
CA ALA A 213 16.74 -25.36 -2.59
C ALA A 213 15.48 -24.48 -2.65
N VAL A 214 15.70 -23.20 -2.94
CA VAL A 214 14.65 -22.27 -3.31
C VAL A 214 14.82 -21.91 -4.79
N ARG A 215 13.72 -21.77 -5.50
CA ARG A 215 13.69 -21.14 -6.82
C ARG A 215 12.93 -19.84 -6.69
N ASP A 216 13.58 -18.73 -6.97
CA ASP A 216 12.93 -17.46 -7.18
C ASP A 216 12.64 -17.23 -8.67
N HIS A 217 11.61 -16.45 -8.97
CA HIS A 217 11.33 -16.00 -10.33
C HIS A 217 10.81 -14.58 -10.30
N SER A 218 11.65 -13.67 -10.80
CA SER A 218 11.33 -12.25 -10.94
C SER A 218 11.19 -11.90 -12.42
N PHE A 219 10.08 -11.28 -12.81
CA PHE A 219 9.86 -10.86 -14.18
C PHE A 219 9.07 -9.55 -14.25
N GLY A 220 9.28 -8.83 -15.34
CA GLY A 220 8.71 -7.51 -15.58
C GLY A 220 9.58 -6.71 -16.54
N PRO A 221 9.01 -5.72 -17.25
CA PRO A 221 9.69 -4.90 -18.24
C PRO A 221 10.70 -3.94 -17.60
N PHE A 222 10.53 -3.62 -16.31
CA PHE A 222 11.37 -2.68 -15.59
C PHE A 222 11.67 -3.22 -14.18
N ARG A 223 12.97 -3.31 -13.85
CA ARG A 223 13.50 -3.57 -12.50
C ARG A 223 14.49 -2.48 -12.18
N ASP A 224 14.26 -1.73 -11.10
CA ASP A 224 15.19 -0.71 -10.63
C ASP A 224 15.68 -1.00 -9.21
N TRP A 225 16.88 -1.55 -9.13
CA TRP A 225 17.55 -1.87 -7.87
C TRP A 225 17.85 -0.64 -7.02
N ARG A 226 17.90 0.56 -7.60
CA ARG A 226 18.18 1.82 -6.88
C ARG A 226 17.05 2.21 -5.92
N THR A 227 15.87 1.62 -6.11
CA THR A 227 14.72 1.87 -5.23
C THR A 227 14.87 1.23 -3.86
N PHE A 228 15.59 0.10 -3.77
CA PHE A 228 15.94 -0.53 -2.51
C PHE A 228 16.97 0.34 -1.80
N HIS A 229 16.82 0.51 -0.49
CA HIS A 229 17.94 0.92 0.37
C HIS A 229 18.79 -0.31 0.67
N ARG A 230 18.13 -1.37 1.16
CA ARG A 230 18.72 -2.70 1.39
C ARG A 230 17.64 -3.74 1.72
N TYR A 231 18.01 -5.01 1.67
CA TYR A 231 17.25 -6.08 2.30
C TYR A 231 18.15 -7.19 2.83
N VAL A 232 17.59 -8.02 3.71
CA VAL A 232 18.16 -9.30 4.11
C VAL A 232 17.11 -10.37 3.91
N TYR A 233 17.49 -11.51 3.31
CA TYR A 233 16.59 -12.63 3.11
C TYR A 233 17.25 -13.95 3.51
N HIS A 234 16.62 -14.69 4.42
CA HIS A 234 17.10 -15.97 4.91
C HIS A 234 16.29 -17.10 4.28
N PHE A 235 16.93 -17.94 3.46
CA PHE A 235 16.36 -19.20 2.98
C PHE A 235 16.90 -20.34 3.85
N ILE A 236 16.06 -20.83 4.76
CA ILE A 236 16.45 -21.76 5.82
C ILE A 236 15.87 -23.14 5.53
N PHE A 237 16.70 -24.17 5.72
CA PHE A 237 16.38 -25.58 5.55
C PHE A 237 16.79 -26.33 6.82
N LEU A 238 15.83 -26.89 7.55
CA LEU A 238 16.03 -27.59 8.81
C LEU A 238 16.14 -29.10 8.60
N ASP A 239 16.86 -29.77 9.51
CA ASP A 239 17.13 -31.21 9.45
C ASP A 239 15.85 -32.06 9.61
N ASN A 240 14.79 -31.51 10.22
CA ASN A 240 13.48 -32.16 10.29
C ASN A 240 12.67 -32.05 8.98
N GLY A 241 13.23 -31.40 7.94
CA GLY A 241 12.62 -31.18 6.63
C GLY A 241 11.75 -29.92 6.54
N ASP A 242 11.59 -29.16 7.62
CA ASP A 242 10.95 -27.85 7.57
C ASP A 242 11.83 -26.87 6.78
N CYS A 243 11.20 -25.94 6.08
CA CYS A 243 11.91 -24.86 5.38
C CYS A 243 11.15 -23.54 5.46
N MET A 244 11.85 -22.44 5.26
CA MET A 244 11.27 -21.11 5.40
C MET A 244 12.09 -20.06 4.66
N ALA A 245 11.40 -19.02 4.21
CA ALA A 245 12.00 -17.79 3.72
C ALA A 245 11.61 -16.68 4.68
N ILE A 246 12.57 -15.99 5.30
CA ILE A 246 12.30 -14.89 6.25
C ILE A 246 13.14 -13.67 5.86
N GLY A 247 12.47 -12.58 5.49
CA GLY A 247 13.10 -11.39 4.95
C GLY A 247 12.69 -10.10 5.64
N SER A 248 13.60 -9.13 5.60
CA SER A 248 13.33 -7.74 5.98
C SER A 248 13.80 -6.82 4.86
N VAL A 249 12.93 -5.94 4.39
CA VAL A 249 13.16 -5.08 3.22
C VAL A 249 13.00 -3.61 3.61
N SER A 250 13.90 -2.78 3.08
CA SER A 250 13.77 -1.32 3.11
C SER A 250 13.82 -0.75 1.70
N GLN A 251 12.73 -0.09 1.31
CA GLN A 251 12.57 0.62 0.05
C GLN A 251 11.97 2.00 0.36
N PRO A 252 12.76 2.98 0.86
CA PRO A 252 12.26 4.16 1.57
C PRO A 252 11.23 5.02 0.82
N ALA A 253 11.24 4.98 -0.51
CA ALA A 253 10.23 5.65 -1.34
C ALA A 253 8.82 5.03 -1.23
N ILE A 254 8.70 3.81 -0.70
CA ILE A 254 7.44 3.06 -0.56
C ILE A 254 7.25 2.61 0.89
N LEU A 255 8.23 1.93 1.46
CA LEU A 255 8.18 1.30 2.78
C LEU A 255 9.57 1.28 3.41
N SER A 256 9.71 1.85 4.61
CA SER A 256 10.99 1.89 5.31
C SER A 256 11.34 0.55 5.97
N HIS A 257 10.31 -0.22 6.36
CA HIS A 257 10.44 -1.50 7.05
C HIS A 257 9.31 -2.42 6.59
N LEU A 258 9.68 -3.57 6.02
CA LEU A 258 8.72 -4.61 5.65
C LEU A 258 9.31 -5.98 6.01
N THR A 259 8.60 -6.74 6.84
CA THR A 259 8.84 -8.16 7.04
C THR A 259 8.10 -8.94 5.96
N ILE A 260 8.80 -9.86 5.30
CA ILE A 260 8.23 -10.79 4.33
C ILE A 260 8.64 -12.22 4.69
N GLY A 261 7.86 -13.20 4.27
CA GLY A 261 8.26 -14.59 4.38
C GLY A 261 7.14 -15.58 4.63
N TYR A 262 7.53 -16.84 4.67
CA TYR A 262 6.66 -17.97 4.95
C TYR A 262 7.45 -19.13 5.57
N TYR A 263 6.74 -19.98 6.32
CA TYR A 263 7.22 -21.20 6.95
C TYR A 263 6.46 -22.41 6.39
N CYS A 264 7.20 -23.37 5.86
CA CYS A 264 6.70 -24.64 5.35
C CYS A 264 7.01 -25.74 6.37
N ARG A 265 5.95 -26.29 6.96
CA ARG A 265 6.05 -27.39 7.92
C ARG A 265 5.99 -28.74 7.20
N LYS A 266 6.98 -29.60 7.43
CA LYS A 266 7.09 -30.88 6.75
C LYS A 266 6.05 -31.90 7.20
N SER A 267 5.74 -31.93 8.49
CA SER A 267 4.90 -32.97 9.10
C SER A 267 3.50 -33.07 8.49
N ASP A 268 2.92 -31.94 8.09
CA ASP A 268 1.56 -31.83 7.55
C ASP A 268 1.49 -31.09 6.21
N GLN A 269 2.65 -30.70 5.65
CA GLN A 269 2.77 -29.91 4.41
C GLN A 269 2.06 -28.54 4.49
N ALA A 270 1.83 -28.02 5.69
CA ALA A 270 1.23 -26.71 5.87
C ALA A 270 2.21 -25.57 5.54
N VAL A 271 1.69 -24.48 4.98
CA VAL A 271 2.43 -23.25 4.70
C VAL A 271 1.80 -22.11 5.47
N PHE A 272 2.59 -21.45 6.30
CA PHE A 272 2.17 -20.34 7.14
C PHE A 272 2.88 -19.06 6.72
N PRO A 273 2.17 -17.93 6.53
CA PRO A 273 2.84 -16.65 6.33
C PRO A 273 3.56 -16.22 7.61
N VAL A 274 4.65 -15.46 7.47
CA VAL A 274 5.26 -14.77 8.60
C VAL A 274 4.33 -13.64 9.05
N GLU A 275 3.92 -13.69 10.31
CA GLU A 275 3.03 -12.72 10.93
C GLU A 275 3.79 -11.55 11.56
N TRP A 276 5.03 -11.80 11.99
CA TRP A 276 5.88 -10.84 12.69
C TRP A 276 7.34 -11.33 12.72
N CYS A 277 8.29 -10.40 12.78
CA CYS A 277 9.72 -10.67 12.98
C CYS A 277 10.35 -9.50 13.74
N ASP A 278 11.24 -9.77 14.70
CA ASP A 278 12.00 -8.70 15.38
C ASP A 278 13.30 -8.31 14.68
N PHE A 279 13.72 -9.00 13.62
CA PHE A 279 14.96 -8.68 12.89
C PHE A 279 14.94 -7.23 12.38
N GLN A 280 15.84 -6.40 12.88
CA GLN A 280 15.96 -5.00 12.50
C GLN A 280 17.16 -4.76 11.59
N LEU A 281 16.92 -4.29 10.37
CA LEU A 281 17.99 -3.98 9.40
C LEU A 281 19.04 -3.02 9.99
N TYR A 282 18.62 -1.99 10.72
CA TYR A 282 19.55 -1.00 11.26
C TYR A 282 20.48 -1.56 12.36
N GLN A 283 20.06 -2.60 13.09
CA GLN A 283 20.89 -3.27 14.10
C GLN A 283 21.89 -4.23 13.45
N HIS A 284 21.58 -4.68 12.23
CA HIS A 284 22.30 -5.73 11.54
C HIS A 284 22.85 -5.21 10.21
N GLY A 285 24.09 -4.73 10.24
CA GLY A 285 24.88 -4.43 9.05
C GLY A 285 24.52 -3.18 8.26
N GLU A 286 23.96 -2.13 8.89
CA GLU A 286 23.60 -0.88 8.21
C GLU A 286 24.77 -0.25 7.45
N MET A 287 25.93 -0.19 8.09
CA MET A 287 27.16 0.36 7.52
C MET A 287 27.94 -0.65 6.67
N GLN A 288 27.27 -1.66 6.10
CA GLN A 288 27.91 -2.82 5.46
C GLN A 288 28.98 -3.50 6.35
N THR A 289 28.80 -3.40 7.67
CA THR A 289 29.58 -4.14 8.67
C THR A 289 28.70 -5.30 9.14
N LEU A 290 28.74 -6.39 8.38
CA LEU A 290 27.80 -7.48 8.56
C LEU A 290 28.24 -8.41 9.71
N PRO A 291 27.32 -8.81 10.61
CA PRO A 291 27.64 -9.72 11.71
C PRO A 291 28.04 -11.11 11.20
N LYS A 292 28.87 -11.83 11.96
CA LYS A 292 29.25 -13.23 11.71
C LYS A 292 28.39 -14.21 12.50
N ASP A 293 27.78 -13.75 13.59
CA ASP A 293 26.74 -14.45 14.33
C ASP A 293 25.64 -13.45 14.71
N TYR A 294 24.40 -13.91 14.76
CA TYR A 294 23.25 -13.12 15.18
C TYR A 294 22.04 -14.01 15.45
N GLY A 295 20.99 -13.44 16.03
CA GLY A 295 19.72 -14.13 16.21
C GLY A 295 18.55 -13.17 16.10
N PHE A 296 17.39 -13.74 15.86
CA PHE A 296 16.12 -13.03 15.77
C PHE A 296 14.97 -13.99 16.05
N MET A 297 13.78 -13.44 16.25
CA MET A 297 12.54 -14.18 16.45
C MET A 297 11.55 -13.84 15.36
N PHE A 298 10.81 -14.84 14.91
CA PHE A 298 9.66 -14.63 14.03
C PHE A 298 8.45 -15.42 14.50
N LYS A 299 7.27 -14.98 14.07
CA LYS A 299 6.00 -15.63 14.36
C LYS A 299 5.37 -16.14 13.06
N ALA A 300 4.93 -17.38 13.04
CA ALA A 300 4.18 -17.97 11.93
C ALA A 300 3.27 -19.09 12.44
N GLY A 301 2.05 -19.19 11.93
CA GLY A 301 1.12 -20.26 12.31
C GLY A 301 0.72 -20.23 13.79
N GLY A 302 0.74 -19.04 14.40
CA GLY A 302 0.47 -18.86 15.84
C GLY A 302 1.66 -19.07 16.78
N ASP A 303 2.74 -19.71 16.32
CA ASP A 303 3.92 -20.03 17.13
C ASP A 303 5.06 -19.03 16.92
N ILE A 304 5.94 -18.92 17.92
CA ILE A 304 7.14 -18.08 17.88
C ILE A 304 8.39 -18.96 17.79
N TYR A 305 9.28 -18.59 16.89
CA TYR A 305 10.51 -19.30 16.57
C TYR A 305 11.71 -18.40 16.86
N THR A 306 12.66 -18.90 17.66
CA THR A 306 13.94 -18.23 17.91
C THR A 306 15.00 -18.80 16.99
N VAL A 307 15.55 -17.95 16.15
CA VAL A 307 16.57 -18.27 15.15
C VAL A 307 17.93 -17.83 15.65
N LYS A 308 18.91 -18.73 15.60
CA LYS A 308 20.33 -18.42 15.75
C LYS A 308 21.02 -18.70 14.42
N VAL A 309 21.82 -17.75 13.95
CA VAL A 309 22.54 -17.84 12.69
C VAL A 309 24.03 -17.72 12.98
N GLN A 310 24.81 -18.65 12.45
CA GLN A 310 26.27 -18.61 12.40
C GLN A 310 26.68 -18.61 10.93
N VAL A 311 27.39 -17.57 10.50
CA VAL A 311 27.91 -17.48 9.12
C VAL A 311 29.16 -18.34 9.01
N ASP A 312 29.14 -19.28 8.08
CA ASP A 312 30.24 -20.20 7.82
C ASP A 312 31.14 -19.68 6.69
N ASP A 313 30.53 -19.15 5.62
CA ASP A 313 31.23 -18.63 4.45
C ASP A 313 30.45 -17.50 3.78
N GLU A 314 31.12 -16.67 2.98
CA GLU A 314 30.49 -15.59 2.22
C GLU A 314 31.19 -15.28 0.88
N ASP A 315 30.40 -14.86 -0.11
CA ASP A 315 30.92 -14.29 -1.35
C ASP A 315 30.14 -13.03 -1.74
N VAL A 316 30.74 -12.19 -2.60
CA VAL A 316 30.21 -10.87 -2.98
C VAL A 316 30.07 -10.76 -4.48
N PHE A 317 28.89 -10.33 -4.92
CA PHE A 317 28.65 -10.06 -6.34
C PHE A 317 27.76 -8.83 -6.54
N TYR A 318 27.61 -8.41 -7.80
CA TYR A 318 26.87 -7.21 -8.17
C TYR A 318 25.83 -7.52 -9.25
N ILE A 319 24.63 -6.95 -9.10
CA ILE A 319 23.54 -7.03 -10.09
C ILE A 319 23.19 -5.63 -10.61
N GLY A 320 22.71 -5.58 -11.86
CA GLY A 320 22.28 -4.37 -12.55
C GLY A 320 23.30 -3.93 -13.59
N LYS A 321 22.84 -3.31 -14.68
CA LYS A 321 23.71 -2.87 -15.80
C LYS A 321 24.88 -2.00 -15.31
N GLU A 322 24.63 -1.18 -14.29
CA GLU A 322 25.62 -0.28 -13.68
C GLU A 322 26.08 -0.79 -12.30
N ARG A 323 25.91 -2.09 -12.01
CA ARG A 323 26.22 -2.70 -10.70
C ARG A 323 25.53 -1.96 -9.55
N THR A 324 24.27 -1.58 -9.75
CA THR A 324 23.50 -0.73 -8.82
C THR A 324 23.10 -1.45 -7.54
N SER A 325 23.22 -2.78 -7.51
CA SER A 325 22.98 -3.60 -6.34
C SER A 325 24.22 -4.42 -6.00
N LYS A 326 24.60 -4.42 -4.72
CA LYS A 326 25.68 -5.25 -4.17
C LYS A 326 25.09 -6.30 -3.26
N PHE A 327 25.52 -7.54 -3.42
CA PHE A 327 25.04 -8.70 -2.69
C PHE A 327 26.17 -9.33 -1.90
N TYR A 328 25.85 -9.77 -0.69
CA TYR A 328 26.64 -10.74 0.06
C TYR A 328 25.81 -12.02 0.17
N GLU A 329 26.27 -13.09 -0.48
CA GLU A 329 25.72 -14.43 -0.30
C GLU A 329 26.40 -15.09 0.85
N ARG A 330 25.62 -15.63 1.77
CA ARG A 330 26.15 -16.20 3.00
C ARG A 330 25.62 -17.59 3.22
N TRP A 331 26.54 -18.54 3.33
CA TRP A 331 26.23 -19.88 3.75
C TRP A 331 26.35 -19.95 5.26
N SER A 332 25.29 -20.37 5.92
CA SER A 332 25.18 -20.30 7.37
C SER A 332 24.66 -21.61 7.96
N THR A 333 25.11 -21.90 9.17
CA THR A 333 24.52 -22.89 10.04
C THR A 333 23.47 -22.21 10.92
N VAL A 334 22.34 -22.87 11.14
CA VAL A 334 21.24 -22.33 11.95
C VAL A 334 20.77 -23.29 13.03
N ASP A 335 20.19 -22.71 14.09
CA ASP A 335 19.43 -23.41 15.13
C ASP A 335 18.11 -22.67 15.34
N ILE A 336 16.99 -23.37 15.16
CA ILE A 336 15.65 -22.84 15.38
C ILE A 336 14.96 -23.68 16.43
N ASN A 337 14.73 -23.10 17.61
CA ASN A 337 14.12 -23.80 18.75
C ASN A 337 14.80 -25.16 19.06
N GLY A 338 16.11 -25.29 18.85
CA GLY A 338 16.89 -26.51 19.04
C GLY A 338 16.98 -27.42 17.81
N VAL A 339 16.24 -27.15 16.73
CA VAL A 339 16.34 -27.88 15.46
C VAL A 339 17.47 -27.27 14.63
N LYS A 340 18.45 -28.09 14.24
CA LYS A 340 19.59 -27.66 13.42
C LYS A 340 19.21 -27.58 11.94
N GLY A 341 19.99 -26.81 11.19
CA GLY A 341 19.86 -26.72 9.75
C GLY A 341 20.95 -25.90 9.07
N ARG A 342 20.67 -25.54 7.82
CA ARG A 342 21.51 -24.68 6.98
C ARG A 342 20.68 -23.57 6.38
N ALA A 343 21.34 -22.46 6.02
CA ALA A 343 20.70 -21.36 5.34
C ALA A 343 21.59 -20.76 4.27
N CYS A 344 20.97 -20.34 3.17
CA CYS A 344 21.53 -19.36 2.25
C CYS A 344 20.91 -18.01 2.60
N VAL A 345 21.75 -17.01 2.90
CA VAL A 345 21.28 -15.71 3.35
C VAL A 345 21.79 -14.63 2.40
N GLU A 346 20.86 -13.96 1.73
CA GLU A 346 21.13 -12.85 0.83
C GLU A 346 21.11 -11.54 1.61
N TRP A 347 22.20 -10.78 1.55
CA TRP A 347 22.24 -9.41 2.05
C TRP A 347 22.49 -8.45 0.90
N GLN A 348 21.46 -7.69 0.55
CA GLN A 348 21.51 -6.74 -0.54
C GLN A 348 21.69 -5.32 -0.02
N TYR A 349 22.52 -4.55 -0.70
CA TYR A 349 22.72 -3.13 -0.48
C TYR A 349 22.62 -2.37 -1.78
N ASN A 350 22.01 -1.19 -1.71
CA ASN A 350 22.10 -0.22 -2.78
C ASN A 350 23.56 0.23 -2.96
N ASN A 351 24.10 0.02 -4.16
CA ASN A 351 25.51 0.29 -4.47
C ASN A 351 25.74 1.66 -5.13
N VAL A 352 24.70 2.49 -5.28
CA VAL A 352 24.83 3.85 -5.84
C VAL A 352 24.75 4.96 -4.79
N LEU A 353 24.29 4.67 -3.57
CA LEU A 353 24.09 5.67 -2.51
C LEU A 353 25.39 6.20 -1.85
N ASN A 354 26.56 5.74 -2.29
CA ASN A 354 27.86 6.07 -1.66
C ASN A 354 28.68 7.18 -2.34
N VAL A 355 28.10 8.00 -3.22
CA VAL A 355 28.86 9.10 -3.88
C VAL A 355 28.70 10.46 -3.17
N THR A 356 27.73 10.65 -2.27
CA THR A 356 27.43 12.00 -1.74
C THR A 356 27.40 12.19 -0.23
N ASN A 357 27.73 11.18 0.57
CA ASN A 357 27.86 11.35 2.03
C ASN A 357 29.20 10.79 2.53
N LYS A 358 30.30 11.42 2.10
CA LYS A 358 31.45 11.57 2.99
C LYS A 358 31.17 12.80 3.82
N LEU A 359 30.94 12.59 5.12
CA LEU A 359 30.90 13.62 6.15
C LEU A 359 32.10 14.58 6.05
#